data_AF-A0A535D8K1-F1
#
_entry.id   AF-A0A535D8K1-F1
#
_cell.length_a   1.000
_cell.length_b   1.000
_cell.length_c   1.000
_cell.angle_alpha   90.00
_cell.angle_beta   90.00
_cell.angle_gamma   90.00
#
_symmetry.space_group_name_H-M   'P 1'
#
loop_
_entity.id
_entity.type
_entity.pdbx_description
1 polymer ?
#
loop_
_entity_poly.entity_id
_entity_poly.type
_entity_poly.pdbx_seq_one_letter_code
_entity_poly.pdbx_strand_id
1 'polypeptide(L)'
;MKLIAATSKDGYLYVLRRDALSQGPVWTYRIADIDPNNPRVGVDPTLGWGSISTPAYAHGVLKPGSVVAFNPVNGNIIGQKHYTPGYVLGPLALAGDVLVVESTSLDNSSSSLEVLNASDLTVLKRFDSNDATFAGPSIANGAIFWTTENGQTHNYVVPKYRR
;
A
#
# COMPACT_ATOMS: atom_id res chain seq x y z
N MET A 1 22.33 3.36 -11.51
CA MET A 1 22.17 3.19 -10.05
C MET A 1 21.11 2.13 -9.80
N LYS A 2 21.31 1.20 -8.87
CA LYS A 2 20.27 0.22 -8.45
C LYS A 2 19.82 0.58 -7.05
N LEU A 3 18.50 0.68 -6.85
CA LEU A 3 17.91 1.13 -5.59
C LEU A 3 17.17 -0.01 -4.89
N ILE A 4 17.12 0.07 -3.56
CA ILE A 4 16.19 -0.67 -2.70
C ILE A 4 15.33 0.35 -1.98
N ALA A 5 14.04 0.07 -1.85
CA ALA A 5 13.13 0.78 -0.97
C ALA A 5 12.77 -0.15 0.20
N ALA A 6 12.92 0.34 1.43
CA ALA A 6 12.68 -0.41 2.66
C ALA A 6 11.83 0.43 3.62
N THR A 7 10.75 -0.15 4.11
CA THR A 7 9.85 0.46 5.10
C THR A 7 10.21 -0.01 6.50
N SER A 8 10.22 0.90 7.48
CA SER A 8 10.61 0.62 8.86
C SER A 8 9.56 1.06 9.87
N LYS A 9 9.46 0.32 10.98
CA LYS A 9 8.49 0.56 12.06
C LYS A 9 8.71 1.85 12.85
N ASP A 10 9.83 2.55 12.64
CA ASP A 10 10.02 3.94 13.05
C ASP A 10 9.14 4.95 12.27
N GLY A 11 8.39 4.50 11.27
CA GLY A 11 7.51 5.33 10.46
C GLY A 11 8.16 5.94 9.22
N TYR A 12 9.34 5.46 8.79
CA TYR A 12 10.03 5.95 7.60
C TYR A 12 10.10 4.93 6.46
N LEU A 13 9.99 5.47 5.25
CA LEU A 13 10.50 4.89 4.02
C LEU A 13 11.96 5.29 3.86
N TYR A 14 12.85 4.31 3.73
CA TYR A 14 14.25 4.46 3.40
C TYR A 14 14.49 4.01 1.96
N VAL A 15 15.17 4.82 1.15
CA VAL A 15 15.65 4.39 -0.18
C VAL A 15 17.16 4.39 -0.21
N LEU A 16 17.75 3.25 -0.54
CA LEU A 16 19.19 2.98 -0.40
C LEU A 16 19.81 2.53 -1.74
N ARG A 17 21.12 2.75 -1.88
CA ARG A 17 21.91 2.16 -2.98
C ARG A 17 22.10 0.66 -2.72
N ARG A 18 21.61 -0.20 -3.61
CA ARG A 18 21.69 -1.67 -3.51
C ARG A 18 23.14 -2.17 -3.39
N ASP A 19 24.06 -1.47 -4.03
CA ASP A 19 25.49 -1.73 -4.13
C ASP A 19 26.33 -0.95 -3.10
N ALA A 20 25.72 -0.09 -2.28
CA ALA A 20 26.42 0.76 -1.31
C ALA A 20 25.57 1.04 -0.05
N LEU A 21 24.96 0.01 0.54
CA LEU A 21 24.08 0.13 1.71
C LEU A 21 24.76 0.83 2.91
N SER A 22 26.07 0.65 3.09
CA SER A 22 26.87 1.28 4.15
C SER A 22 27.00 2.80 4.02
N GLN A 23 26.67 3.38 2.86
CA GLN A 23 26.62 4.83 2.68
C GLN A 23 25.31 5.46 3.16
N GLY A 24 24.42 4.66 3.77
CA GLY A 24 23.12 5.10 4.26
C GLY A 24 22.09 5.36 3.14
N PRO A 25 20.96 6.00 3.49
CA PRO A 25 19.90 6.31 2.53
C PRO A 25 20.34 7.35 1.50
N VAL A 26 19.86 7.19 0.28
CA VAL A 26 19.86 8.24 -0.75
C VAL A 26 18.89 9.36 -0.36
N TRP A 27 17.75 8.98 0.21
CA TRP A 27 16.76 9.86 0.83
C TRP A 27 15.84 9.05 1.74
N THR A 28 15.07 9.75 2.57
CA THR A 28 14.06 9.19 3.47
C THR A 28 12.75 9.97 3.37
N TYR A 29 11.62 9.33 3.67
CA TYR A 29 10.32 9.99 3.74
C TYR A 29 9.51 9.45 4.92
N ARG A 30 8.86 10.34 5.68
CA ARG A 30 8.02 9.93 6.83
C ARG A 30 6.67 9.43 6.31
N ILE A 31 6.40 8.15 6.50
CA ILE A 31 5.18 7.43 6.10
C ILE A 31 4.32 6.98 7.30
N ALA A 32 4.62 7.43 8.53
CA ALA A 32 3.69 7.33 9.64
C ALA A 32 3.61 8.66 10.41
N ASP A 33 2.44 9.28 10.33
CA ASP A 33 2.03 10.30 11.29
C ASP A 33 1.44 9.58 12.51
N ILE A 34 1.84 10.03 13.70
CA ILE A 34 1.40 9.48 14.99
C ILE A 34 0.72 10.60 15.77
N ASP A 35 -0.55 10.40 16.13
CA ASP A 35 -1.31 11.28 17.01
C ASP A 35 -2.14 10.42 17.98
N PRO A 36 -1.71 10.24 19.24
CA PRO A 36 -2.39 9.37 20.19
C PRO A 36 -3.77 9.88 20.61
N ASN A 37 -4.14 11.12 20.26
CA ASN A 37 -5.44 11.70 20.57
C ASN A 37 -6.45 11.57 19.41
N ASN A 38 -6.04 11.04 18.27
CA ASN A 38 -6.86 10.99 17.06
C ASN A 38 -6.92 9.56 16.49
N PRO A 39 -8.02 8.81 16.71
CA PRO A 39 -8.14 7.42 16.25
C PRO A 39 -8.22 7.26 14.72
N ARG A 40 -8.14 8.36 13.95
CA ARG A 40 -8.02 8.37 12.48
C ARG A 40 -6.59 8.61 12.00
N VAL A 41 -5.63 8.74 12.91
CA VAL A 41 -4.19 8.82 12.64
C VAL A 41 -3.56 7.51 13.09
N GLY A 42 -2.41 7.15 12.51
CA GLY A 42 -1.70 5.94 12.89
C GLY A 42 -1.29 5.96 14.36
N VAL A 43 -1.29 4.80 14.98
CA VAL A 43 -0.60 4.56 16.26
C VAL A 43 0.89 4.27 16.00
N ASP A 44 1.70 4.26 17.06
CA ASP A 44 3.13 4.00 16.96
C ASP A 44 3.41 2.61 16.34
N PRO A 45 4.04 2.53 15.15
CA PRO A 45 4.25 1.25 14.47
C PRO A 45 5.28 0.36 15.17
N THR A 46 6.10 0.91 16.07
CA THR A 46 7.04 0.13 16.89
C THR A 46 6.31 -0.75 17.92
N LEU A 47 5.10 -0.35 18.35
CA LEU A 47 4.27 -1.11 19.29
C LEU A 47 3.59 -2.35 18.67
N GLY A 48 3.84 -2.62 17.39
CA GLY A 48 3.24 -3.77 16.69
C GLY A 48 1.92 -3.48 15.98
N TRP A 49 1.37 -2.28 16.15
CA TRP A 49 0.11 -1.86 15.56
C TRP A 49 0.35 -1.13 14.24
N GLY A 50 -0.28 -1.61 13.16
CA GLY A 50 -0.02 -1.14 11.80
C GLY A 50 1.12 -1.91 11.12
N SER A 51 0.83 -2.42 9.93
CA SER A 51 1.81 -3.05 9.05
C SER A 51 2.25 -2.06 7.98
N ILE A 52 3.56 -1.84 7.87
CA ILE A 52 4.12 -0.94 6.86
C ILE A 52 4.49 -1.76 5.63
N SER A 53 3.45 -2.29 5.00
CA SER A 53 3.54 -3.40 4.07
C SER A 53 3.83 -2.92 2.65
N THR A 54 5.12 -2.83 2.35
CA THR A 54 5.71 -2.64 1.01
C THR A 54 5.50 -1.26 0.33
N PRO A 55 6.50 -0.75 -0.39
CA PRO A 55 6.35 0.45 -1.22
C PRO A 55 5.78 0.12 -2.62
N ALA A 56 4.66 0.73 -2.98
CA ALA A 56 4.35 1.11 -4.38
C ALA A 56 4.66 2.60 -4.60
N TYR A 57 4.51 3.15 -5.83
CA TYR A 57 4.90 4.53 -6.25
C TYR A 57 3.69 5.46 -6.67
N ALA A 58 3.70 6.80 -6.36
CA ALA A 58 2.63 7.88 -6.22
C ALA A 58 1.97 8.43 -4.84
N HIS A 59 2.46 9.57 -4.24
CA HIS A 59 1.88 10.71 -3.42
C HIS A 59 1.65 10.77 -1.87
N GLY A 60 2.29 11.72 -1.15
CA GLY A 60 2.40 11.91 0.33
C GLY A 60 1.20 12.21 1.28
N VAL A 61 1.48 12.18 2.62
CA VAL A 61 0.60 12.25 3.83
C VAL A 61 0.01 10.88 4.25
N LEU A 62 -0.36 10.63 5.52
CA LEU A 62 -1.22 9.49 5.92
C LEU A 62 -2.57 9.89 6.57
N LYS A 63 -3.57 9.03 6.32
CA LYS A 63 -4.92 8.93 6.91
C LYS A 63 -5.21 7.40 7.02
N PRO A 64 -6.41 6.91 7.40
CA PRO A 64 -6.72 5.49 7.26
C PRO A 64 -6.47 5.07 5.81
N GLY A 65 -5.43 4.24 5.61
CA GLY A 65 -4.93 3.69 4.36
C GLY A 65 -4.78 4.64 3.16
N SER A 66 -3.62 4.60 2.52
CA SER A 66 -3.43 5.34 1.28
C SER A 66 -2.28 4.83 0.46
N VAL A 67 -2.41 4.95 -0.86
CA VAL A 67 -1.33 4.69 -1.80
C VAL A 67 -0.52 5.98 -1.94
N VAL A 68 0.72 5.93 -1.44
CA VAL A 68 1.59 7.07 -1.07
C VAL A 68 3.06 6.74 -1.22
N ALA A 69 3.71 7.42 -2.16
CA ALA A 69 4.50 6.65 -3.12
C ALA A 69 5.28 7.69 -4.04
N PHE A 70 6.37 7.42 -4.78
CA PHE A 70 7.38 8.51 -5.03
C PHE A 70 8.08 8.62 -6.42
N ASN A 71 9.20 9.35 -6.48
CA ASN A 71 10.22 9.39 -7.53
C ASN A 71 11.48 8.73 -6.96
N PRO A 72 12.06 7.73 -7.64
CA PRO A 72 13.03 6.84 -6.99
C PRO A 72 14.36 7.55 -6.72
N VAL A 73 14.67 8.60 -7.49
CA VAL A 73 15.96 9.31 -7.40
C VAL A 73 16.00 10.26 -6.20
N ASN A 74 14.89 10.94 -5.88
CA ASN A 74 14.90 12.06 -4.94
C ASN A 74 13.75 12.06 -3.91
N GLY A 75 12.85 11.08 -3.91
CA GLY A 75 11.72 11.02 -2.99
C GLY A 75 10.60 12.03 -3.29
N ASN A 76 10.68 12.76 -4.41
CA ASN A 76 9.59 13.64 -4.82
C ASN A 76 8.32 12.87 -5.16
N ILE A 77 7.22 13.56 -5.09
CA ILE A 77 5.85 13.09 -5.18
C ILE A 77 5.41 13.34 -6.66
N ILE A 78 5.24 12.27 -7.50
CA ILE A 78 4.81 12.27 -8.94
C ILE A 78 3.29 12.02 -9.22
N GLY A 79 2.44 13.05 -9.43
CA GLY A 79 0.98 12.89 -9.64
C GLY A 79 0.03 13.27 -8.48
N GLN A 80 -0.88 12.37 -8.08
CA GLN A 80 -1.88 12.56 -6.99
C GLN A 80 -1.94 11.37 -6.02
N LYS A 81 -2.54 11.58 -4.83
CA LYS A 81 -2.70 10.57 -3.78
C LYS A 81 -4.07 9.90 -3.83
N HIS A 82 -4.10 8.58 -3.68
CA HIS A 82 -5.33 7.84 -3.39
C HIS A 82 -5.49 7.52 -1.90
N TYR A 83 -6.72 7.65 -1.41
CA TYR A 83 -7.12 7.38 -0.04
C TYR A 83 -8.08 6.18 -0.04
N THR A 84 -7.72 5.11 0.65
CA THR A 84 -8.58 3.93 0.79
C THR A 84 -9.54 4.13 1.98
N PRO A 85 -10.75 3.54 1.99
CA PRO A 85 -11.67 3.73 3.12
C PRO A 85 -11.27 3.05 4.44
N GLY A 86 -10.35 2.09 4.40
CA GLY A 86 -9.79 1.40 5.57
C GLY A 86 -8.28 1.54 5.69
N TYR A 87 -7.65 0.87 6.65
CA TYR A 87 -6.20 0.68 6.76
C TYR A 87 -5.67 -0.24 5.64
N VAL A 88 -4.64 0.19 4.89
CA VAL A 88 -3.87 -0.71 4.02
C VAL A 88 -2.90 -1.50 4.90
N LEU A 89 -3.11 -2.81 5.01
CA LEU A 89 -2.34 -3.68 5.91
C LEU A 89 -1.52 -4.74 5.16
N GLY A 90 -2.05 -5.33 4.10
CA GLY A 90 -1.31 -6.21 3.19
C GLY A 90 -0.44 -5.46 2.19
N PRO A 91 0.52 -6.15 1.53
CA PRO A 91 1.28 -5.57 0.43
C PRO A 91 0.41 -5.24 -0.78
N LEU A 92 0.88 -4.33 -1.62
CA LEU A 92 0.22 -3.91 -2.86
C LEU A 92 0.62 -4.82 -4.03
N ALA A 93 -0.30 -5.09 -4.96
CA ALA A 93 -0.01 -5.89 -6.15
C ALA A 93 -0.08 -5.07 -7.43
N LEU A 94 0.99 -5.06 -8.22
CA LEU A 94 1.10 -4.32 -9.49
C LEU A 94 1.25 -5.29 -10.66
N ALA A 95 0.42 -5.13 -11.70
CA ALA A 95 0.54 -5.86 -12.96
C ALA A 95 0.17 -4.96 -14.16
N GLY A 96 1.19 -4.57 -14.93
CA GLY A 96 1.02 -3.63 -16.05
C GLY A 96 0.46 -2.28 -15.58
N ASP A 97 -0.58 -1.81 -16.25
CA ASP A 97 -1.27 -0.54 -15.95
C ASP A 97 -2.15 -0.59 -14.67
N VAL A 98 -2.19 -1.71 -13.94
CA VAL A 98 -3.13 -1.93 -12.82
C VAL A 98 -2.41 -2.16 -11.50
N LEU A 99 -2.76 -1.34 -10.50
CA LEU A 99 -2.36 -1.50 -9.10
C LEU A 99 -3.57 -1.94 -8.28
N VAL A 100 -3.45 -2.99 -7.48
CA VAL A 100 -4.52 -3.49 -6.61
C VAL A 100 -4.11 -3.26 -5.17
N VAL A 101 -4.99 -2.58 -4.42
CA VAL A 101 -4.86 -2.28 -3.00
C VAL A 101 -6.03 -2.89 -2.24
N GLU A 102 -5.74 -3.47 -1.09
CA GLU A 102 -6.76 -3.83 -0.12
C GLU A 102 -6.74 -2.88 1.08
N SER A 103 -7.89 -2.72 1.74
CA SER A 103 -7.96 -1.96 2.98
C SER A 103 -9.04 -2.51 3.92
N THR A 104 -8.74 -2.57 5.21
CA THR A 104 -9.63 -3.08 6.28
C THR A 104 -10.21 -1.95 7.11
N SER A 105 -11.49 -2.03 7.46
CA SER A 105 -12.21 -1.02 8.22
C SER A 105 -11.56 -0.74 9.58
N LEU A 106 -11.82 0.45 10.13
CA LEU A 106 -11.17 0.93 11.36
C LEU A 106 -11.44 0.05 12.60
N ASP A 107 -12.55 -0.67 12.57
CA ASP A 107 -13.06 -1.60 13.57
C ASP A 107 -12.74 -3.07 13.26
N ASN A 108 -12.01 -3.35 12.17
CA ASN A 108 -11.69 -4.69 11.68
C ASN A 108 -12.93 -5.59 11.47
N SER A 109 -14.03 -5.03 10.97
CA SER A 109 -15.30 -5.74 10.72
C SER A 109 -15.60 -5.96 9.23
N SER A 110 -14.88 -5.28 8.34
CA SER A 110 -15.12 -5.30 6.91
C SER A 110 -13.86 -4.88 6.16
N SER A 111 -13.86 -5.08 4.84
CA SER A 111 -12.71 -4.73 4.00
C SER A 111 -13.13 -4.39 2.58
N SER A 112 -12.20 -3.81 1.81
CA SER A 112 -12.41 -3.51 0.40
C SER A 112 -11.16 -3.70 -0.43
N LEU A 113 -11.37 -4.16 -1.66
CA LEU A 113 -10.37 -4.31 -2.69
C LEU A 113 -10.60 -3.25 -3.77
N GLU A 114 -9.65 -2.35 -3.94
CA GLU A 114 -9.67 -1.32 -4.99
C GLU A 114 -8.65 -1.63 -6.06
N VAL A 115 -9.13 -1.60 -7.31
CA VAL A 115 -8.35 -1.76 -8.53
C VAL A 115 -8.13 -0.35 -9.07
N LEU A 116 -6.89 0.12 -9.02
CA LEU A 116 -6.47 1.45 -9.43
C LEU A 116 -5.73 1.41 -10.77
N ASN A 117 -5.83 2.49 -11.54
CA ASN A 117 -4.89 2.78 -12.61
C ASN A 117 -3.52 3.12 -11.98
N ALA A 118 -2.47 2.40 -12.36
CA ALA A 118 -1.14 2.57 -11.78
C ALA A 118 -0.46 3.90 -12.14
N SER A 119 -0.93 4.62 -13.17
CA SER A 119 -0.30 5.87 -13.62
C SER A 119 -0.82 7.14 -12.94
N ASP A 120 -2.08 7.12 -12.46
CA ASP A 120 -2.75 8.28 -11.86
C ASP A 120 -3.52 7.96 -10.56
N LEU A 121 -3.49 6.70 -10.11
CA LEU A 121 -4.22 6.16 -8.96
C LEU A 121 -5.75 6.31 -9.01
N THR A 122 -6.36 6.55 -10.18
CA THR A 122 -7.82 6.58 -10.31
C THR A 122 -8.44 5.20 -10.05
N VAL A 123 -9.53 5.16 -9.30
CA VAL A 123 -10.26 3.90 -9.01
C VAL A 123 -10.98 3.42 -10.27
N LEU A 124 -10.52 2.30 -10.82
CA LEU A 124 -11.14 1.60 -11.96
C LEU A 124 -12.27 0.68 -11.49
N LYS A 125 -12.11 0.03 -10.34
CA LYS A 125 -13.10 -0.86 -9.74
C LYS A 125 -12.90 -0.94 -8.23
N ARG A 126 -13.99 -1.19 -7.51
CA ARG A 126 -14.03 -1.49 -6.08
C ARG A 126 -14.88 -2.74 -5.84
N PHE A 127 -14.48 -3.53 -4.86
CA PHE A 127 -15.24 -4.61 -4.25
C PHE A 127 -15.17 -4.47 -2.73
N ASP A 128 -16.22 -4.88 -2.03
CA ASP A 128 -16.33 -4.78 -0.57
C ASP A 128 -16.64 -6.18 0.01
N SER A 129 -16.21 -6.44 1.24
CA SER A 129 -16.46 -7.67 1.99
C SER A 129 -16.86 -7.36 3.45
N ASN A 130 -17.66 -8.23 4.03
CA ASN A 130 -18.13 -8.15 5.44
C ASN A 130 -17.20 -8.89 6.42
N ASP A 131 -15.98 -9.21 5.96
CA ASP A 131 -14.87 -9.73 6.76
C ASP A 131 -13.70 -8.74 6.67
N ALA A 132 -12.81 -8.71 7.67
CA ALA A 132 -11.53 -8.02 7.52
C ALA A 132 -10.57 -8.76 6.57
N THR A 133 -9.54 -8.06 6.10
CA THR A 133 -8.39 -8.63 5.40
C THR A 133 -7.06 -8.13 5.99
N PHE A 134 -6.03 -8.98 5.91
CA PHE A 134 -4.70 -8.71 6.47
C PHE A 134 -3.58 -9.23 5.55
N ALA A 135 -3.93 -9.68 4.34
CA ALA A 135 -3.05 -10.44 3.45
C ALA A 135 -3.21 -9.96 2.01
N GLY A 136 -2.19 -9.26 1.52
CA GLY A 136 -2.24 -8.51 0.27
C GLY A 136 -2.65 -9.34 -0.94
N PRO A 137 -3.39 -8.73 -1.88
CA PRO A 137 -3.90 -9.42 -3.06
C PRO A 137 -2.76 -9.96 -3.94
N SER A 138 -3.07 -10.92 -4.79
CA SER A 138 -2.15 -11.46 -5.79
C SER A 138 -2.76 -11.38 -7.19
N ILE A 139 -1.93 -11.11 -8.20
CA ILE A 139 -2.36 -11.03 -9.60
C ILE A 139 -1.60 -12.10 -10.40
N ALA A 140 -2.32 -13.03 -11.01
CA ALA A 140 -1.73 -14.08 -11.84
C ALA A 140 -2.66 -14.49 -12.98
N ASN A 141 -2.10 -14.69 -14.18
CA ASN A 141 -2.81 -15.26 -15.35
C ASN A 141 -4.16 -14.59 -15.70
N GLY A 142 -4.30 -13.29 -15.49
CA GLY A 142 -5.56 -12.56 -15.73
C GLY A 142 -6.62 -12.75 -14.64
N ALA A 143 -6.22 -13.08 -13.42
CA ALA A 143 -7.07 -13.10 -12.24
C ALA A 143 -6.43 -12.33 -11.07
N ILE A 144 -7.26 -11.68 -10.25
CA ILE A 144 -6.92 -11.15 -8.93
C ILE A 144 -7.46 -12.13 -7.88
N PHE A 145 -6.60 -12.49 -6.93
CA PHE A 145 -6.91 -13.32 -5.78
C PHE A 145 -6.85 -12.44 -4.54
N TRP A 146 -7.92 -12.47 -3.72
CA TRP A 146 -8.04 -11.69 -2.49
C TRP A 146 -8.67 -12.55 -1.39
N THR A 147 -8.11 -12.53 -0.19
CA THR A 147 -8.50 -13.43 0.91
C THR A 147 -8.92 -12.67 2.15
N THR A 148 -9.98 -13.12 2.80
CA THR A 148 -10.44 -12.58 4.09
C THR A 148 -9.84 -13.32 5.28
N GLU A 149 -9.94 -12.73 6.47
CA GLU A 149 -9.50 -13.35 7.73
C GLU A 149 -10.18 -14.70 8.02
N ASN A 150 -11.41 -14.88 7.56
CA ASN A 150 -12.21 -16.09 7.73
C ASN A 150 -11.86 -17.18 6.69
N GLY A 151 -10.85 -16.95 5.85
CA GLY A 151 -10.40 -17.89 4.81
C GLY A 151 -11.25 -17.88 3.54
N GLN A 152 -12.20 -16.94 3.40
CA GLN A 152 -12.90 -16.77 2.13
C GLN A 152 -11.92 -16.25 1.07
N THR A 153 -11.96 -16.84 -0.12
CA THR A 153 -11.17 -16.38 -1.27
C THR A 153 -12.08 -15.79 -2.34
N HIS A 154 -11.92 -14.51 -2.64
CA HIS A 154 -12.55 -13.80 -3.74
C HIS A 154 -11.63 -13.83 -4.96
N ASN A 155 -12.18 -14.21 -6.11
CA ASN A 155 -11.44 -14.35 -7.37
C ASN A 155 -12.10 -13.48 -8.44
N TYR A 156 -11.36 -12.53 -9.00
CA TYR A 156 -11.87 -11.60 -10.01
C TYR A 156 -11.10 -11.74 -11.32
N VAL A 157 -11.82 -11.94 -12.43
CA VAL A 157 -11.22 -11.94 -13.78
C VAL A 157 -10.77 -10.53 -14.14
N VAL A 158 -9.58 -10.42 -14.74
CA VAL A 158 -9.00 -9.22 -15.33
C VAL A 158 -8.92 -9.41 -16.85
N PRO A 159 -9.97 -9.03 -17.61
CA PRO A 159 -10.06 -9.34 -19.05
C PRO A 159 -8.97 -8.68 -19.91
N LYS A 160 -8.31 -7.65 -19.37
CA LYS A 160 -7.16 -6.97 -19.96
C LYS A 160 -6.15 -6.65 -18.86
N TYR A 161 -5.20 -7.56 -18.61
CA TYR A 161 -3.91 -7.15 -18.07
C TYR A 161 -3.00 -6.87 -19.28
N ARG A 162 -2.53 -5.63 -19.42
CA ARG A 162 -1.49 -5.32 -20.43
C ARG A 162 -0.15 -5.80 -19.86
N ARG A 163 0.63 -6.46 -20.71
CA ARG A 163 2.02 -6.85 -20.43
C ARG A 163 2.97 -5.72 -20.79
#